data_AF-A0A139I8C9-F1
#
_entry.id   AF-A0A139I8C9-F1
#
_cell.length_a   1.000
_cell.length_b   1.000
_cell.length_c   1.000
_cell.angle_alpha   90.00
_cell.angle_beta   90.00
_cell.angle_gamma   90.00
#
_symmetry.space_group_name_H-M   'P 1'
#
loop_
_entity.id
_entity.type
_entity.pdbx_description
1 polymer ?
#
loop_
_entity_poly.entity_id
_entity_poly.type
_entity_poly.pdbx_seq_one_letter_code
_entity_poly.pdbx_strand_id
1 'polypeptide(L)'
;MEYNLRANTFSVGRSFHRYLVLLVAYTVSTGSQSLQKALDAESSASKFLSLLRQFGLLDTYTSLSNVTILAPTNQAYEDLAKWGFNVSEVPAPVAKALLSYHALHGIYMAENLVLGNEAIVVHSHLVPPMLTNVTEGAAVKLSRGQSRHVVTESGLQVIGGTEHSDIIFDGGVIHTLNSSLVLPHNTSVTAEVNDLTGFLDAVEQAGLIPEFEGQADFTILIPHNGALHGFQQLMKLLSSEQMASILRYHVIPNEVLYQGIIPYGKSTYDTIEGSSVIVEHHGDAGLTFNEIQVVRSDLLLYGGVAHVIDGLLIPEQAFQSSSEHPSRINMADLHTMPADGVELLLNNVLPGVGIGRGYLVALAVLGLVVLIGVLHVFRQLLQARRSSVHTSGRRFAEGLGVKC
;
A
#
# COMPACT_ATOMS: atom_id res chain seq x y z
N MET A 1 23.17 65.76 -0.90
CA MET A 1 23.23 64.84 -2.06
C MET A 1 22.05 63.89 -1.93
N GLU A 2 20.91 64.30 -2.49
CA GLU A 2 19.77 63.41 -2.71
C GLU A 2 19.97 62.72 -4.06
N TYR A 3 19.88 61.39 -4.09
CA TYR A 3 19.73 60.66 -5.35
C TYR A 3 18.44 59.85 -5.31
N ASN A 4 17.49 60.37 -6.10
CA ASN A 4 16.27 59.73 -6.57
C ASN A 4 16.57 58.37 -7.22
N LEU A 5 15.86 57.32 -6.81
CA LEU A 5 15.75 56.09 -7.58
C LEU A 5 14.28 55.90 -7.97
N ARG A 6 14.03 56.09 -9.28
CA ARG A 6 12.74 55.85 -9.94
C ARG A 6 12.44 54.35 -9.94
N ALA A 7 11.20 54.03 -9.58
CA ALA A 7 10.59 52.73 -9.79
C ALA A 7 10.45 52.43 -11.29
N ASN A 8 10.86 51.23 -11.69
CA ASN A 8 10.35 50.56 -12.89
C ASN A 8 9.62 49.30 -12.42
N THR A 9 8.30 49.35 -12.52
CA THR A 9 7.38 48.24 -12.28
C THR A 9 7.44 47.28 -13.46
N PHE A 10 7.87 46.04 -13.23
CA PHE A 10 7.57 44.92 -14.11
C PHE A 10 6.69 43.94 -13.34
N SER A 11 5.41 43.89 -13.72
CA SER A 11 4.42 42.95 -13.21
C SER A 11 4.55 41.64 -13.97
N VAL A 12 4.91 40.55 -13.27
CA VAL A 12 4.65 39.19 -13.73
C VAL A 12 4.11 38.37 -12.57
N GLY A 13 2.80 38.12 -12.62
CA GLY A 13 2.21 36.79 -12.53
C GLY A 13 2.55 35.90 -11.34
N ARG A 14 1.59 35.83 -10.42
CA ARG A 14 1.38 34.89 -9.31
C ARG A 14 1.95 33.47 -9.48
N SER A 15 2.41 32.98 -8.31
CA SER A 15 2.31 31.61 -7.79
C SER A 15 3.58 30.75 -7.80
N PHE A 16 4.51 31.13 -6.92
CA PHE A 16 5.46 30.19 -6.31
C PHE A 16 5.47 30.45 -4.79
N HIS A 17 4.54 29.83 -4.05
CA HIS A 17 4.74 29.64 -2.61
C HIS A 17 5.62 28.41 -2.41
N ARG A 18 6.92 28.61 -2.62
CA ARG A 18 7.96 27.65 -2.23
C ARG A 18 8.25 27.85 -0.75
N TYR A 19 8.19 26.74 -0.02
CA TYR A 19 8.72 26.48 1.32
C TYR A 19 9.75 27.53 1.78
N LEU A 20 9.29 28.49 2.58
CA LEU A 20 10.16 29.28 3.44
C LEU A 20 10.35 28.47 4.73
N VAL A 21 11.43 27.70 4.81
CA VAL A 21 11.90 27.14 6.08
C VAL A 21 12.42 28.31 6.91
N LEU A 22 11.56 28.87 7.75
CA LEU A 22 11.96 29.78 8.81
C LEU A 22 12.69 28.95 9.86
N LEU A 23 14.02 28.92 9.77
CA LEU A 23 14.87 28.35 10.80
C LEU A 23 14.88 29.31 11.99
N VAL A 24 13.85 29.22 12.84
CA VAL A 24 13.85 29.90 14.13
C VAL A 24 14.78 29.10 15.03
N ALA A 25 16.00 29.60 15.22
CA ALA A 25 16.89 29.11 16.25
C ALA A 25 16.29 29.46 17.62
N TYR A 26 15.49 28.56 18.18
CA TYR A 26 15.13 28.62 19.58
C TYR A 26 16.36 28.22 20.40
N THR A 27 17.02 29.19 21.03
CA THR A 27 17.91 28.89 22.15
C THR A 27 17.05 28.59 23.37
N VAL A 28 16.53 27.37 23.46
CA VAL A 28 15.94 26.88 24.70
C VAL A 28 17.11 26.58 25.63
N SER A 29 17.31 27.43 26.63
CA SER A 29 18.10 27.09 27.82
C SER A 29 17.27 26.14 28.69
N THR A 30 17.03 24.91 28.22
CA THR A 30 16.56 23.81 29.05
C THR A 30 17.78 23.16 29.65
N GLY A 31 17.82 23.05 30.99
CA GLY A 31 18.81 22.18 31.62
C GLY A 31 18.67 20.79 31.02
N SER A 32 19.79 20.15 30.67
CA SER A 32 19.82 18.79 30.12
C SER A 32 18.90 17.86 30.93
N GLN A 33 18.01 17.18 30.21
CA GLN A 33 17.03 16.26 30.76
C GLN A 33 17.28 14.89 30.15
N SER A 34 17.95 14.02 30.91
CA SER A 34 18.12 12.62 30.53
C SER A 34 16.77 11.92 30.34
N LEU A 35 16.74 10.89 29.50
CA LEU A 35 15.57 10.02 29.31
C LEU A 35 14.99 9.52 30.64
N GLN A 36 15.85 9.01 31.51
CA GLN A 36 15.42 8.48 32.80
C GLN A 36 14.73 9.55 33.65
N LYS A 37 15.30 10.76 33.74
CA LYS A 37 14.68 11.88 34.47
C LYS A 37 13.32 12.28 33.89
N ALA A 38 13.15 12.24 32.56
CA ALA A 38 11.87 12.49 31.93
C ALA A 38 10.83 11.42 32.31
N LEU A 39 11.18 10.13 32.18
CA LEU A 39 10.28 9.03 32.54
C LEU A 39 9.99 8.93 34.04
N ASP A 40 10.96 9.24 34.92
CA ASP A 40 10.76 9.26 36.37
C ASP A 40 9.78 10.38 36.79
N ALA A 41 9.67 11.46 36.01
CA ALA A 41 8.68 12.53 36.23
C ALA A 41 7.26 12.15 35.77
N GLU A 42 7.13 11.16 34.87
CA GLU A 42 5.86 10.66 34.34
C GLU A 42 5.40 9.44 35.13
N SER A 43 4.68 9.69 36.23
CA SER A 43 4.18 8.63 37.12
C SER A 43 3.31 7.58 36.39
N SER A 44 2.58 8.00 35.35
CA SER A 44 1.78 7.12 34.49
C SER A 44 2.62 6.17 33.63
N ALA A 45 3.90 6.44 33.36
CA ALA A 45 4.79 5.59 32.55
C ALA A 45 5.76 4.74 33.39
N SER A 46 5.57 4.66 34.70
CA SER A 46 6.51 3.97 35.61
C SER A 46 6.67 2.46 35.33
N LYS A 47 5.62 1.76 34.85
CA LYS A 47 5.75 0.36 34.40
C LYS A 47 6.60 0.22 33.14
N PHE A 48 6.46 1.12 32.17
CA PHE A 48 7.30 1.14 30.97
C PHE A 48 8.78 1.24 31.34
N LEU A 49 9.14 2.22 32.20
CA LEU A 49 10.51 2.37 32.69
C LEU A 49 11.00 1.13 33.46
N SER A 50 10.14 0.51 34.26
CA SER A 50 10.47 -0.72 35.00
C SER A 50 10.74 -1.90 34.05
N LEU A 51 9.98 -2.04 32.96
CA LEU A 51 10.20 -3.05 31.93
C LEU A 51 11.52 -2.80 31.18
N LEU A 52 11.84 -1.55 30.83
CA LEU A 52 13.14 -1.20 30.24
C LEU A 52 14.30 -1.61 31.15
N ARG A 53 14.18 -1.41 32.47
CA ARG A 53 15.19 -1.85 33.45
C ARG A 53 15.24 -3.38 33.55
N GLN A 54 14.09 -4.04 33.70
CA GLN A 54 13.96 -5.50 33.84
C GLN A 54 14.64 -6.23 32.68
N PHE A 55 14.45 -5.74 31.45
CA PHE A 55 15.00 -6.37 30.25
C PHE A 55 16.33 -5.75 29.78
N GLY A 56 16.91 -4.82 30.54
CA GLY A 56 18.23 -4.23 30.23
C GLY A 56 18.27 -3.40 28.95
N LEU A 57 17.19 -2.66 28.66
CA LEU A 57 17.07 -1.77 27.50
C LEU A 57 17.25 -0.28 27.85
N LEU A 58 17.31 0.08 29.14
CA LEU A 58 17.40 1.50 29.53
C LEU A 58 18.65 2.20 28.95
N ASP A 59 19.81 1.53 28.95
CA ASP A 59 21.04 2.09 28.38
C ASP A 59 20.94 2.22 26.85
N THR A 60 20.36 1.22 26.18
CA THR A 60 20.08 1.27 24.74
C THR A 60 19.23 2.50 24.41
N TYR A 61 18.11 2.69 25.11
CA TYR A 61 17.22 3.84 24.91
C TYR A 61 17.90 5.17 25.23
N THR A 62 18.72 5.23 26.27
CA THR A 62 19.44 6.44 26.66
C THR A 62 20.50 6.85 25.63
N SER A 63 21.03 5.87 24.87
CA SER A 63 21.97 6.11 23.77
C SER A 63 21.30 6.55 22.46
N LEU A 64 19.97 6.42 22.35
CA LEU A 64 19.24 6.84 21.16
C LEU A 64 19.20 8.37 21.06
N SER A 65 19.30 8.85 19.84
CA SER A 65 19.17 10.27 19.48
C SER A 65 18.28 10.39 18.25
N ASN A 66 17.59 11.52 18.10
CA ASN A 66 16.61 11.71 17.03
C ASN A 66 15.55 10.59 17.08
N VAL A 67 14.93 10.40 18.24
CA VAL A 67 13.97 9.33 18.51
C VAL A 67 12.65 9.86 19.06
N THR A 68 11.56 9.19 18.72
CA THR A 68 10.25 9.36 19.35
C THR A 68 9.90 8.10 20.13
N ILE A 69 9.72 8.23 21.44
CA ILE A 69 9.37 7.12 22.33
C ILE A 69 7.87 7.14 22.59
N LEU A 70 7.20 6.06 22.23
CA LEU A 70 5.79 5.84 22.52
C LEU A 70 5.69 5.01 23.82
N ALA A 71 5.51 5.63 24.98
CA ALA A 71 5.53 4.93 26.27
C ALA A 71 4.11 4.56 26.73
N PRO A 72 3.66 3.29 26.72
CA PRO A 72 2.35 2.93 27.23
C PRO A 72 2.21 3.26 28.72
N THR A 73 1.05 3.76 29.11
CA THR A 73 0.77 4.07 30.51
C THR A 73 0.57 2.80 31.33
N ASN A 74 0.62 2.95 32.66
CA ASN A 74 0.37 1.88 33.60
C ASN A 74 -1.01 1.27 33.40
N GLN A 75 -1.99 2.10 33.04
CA GLN A 75 -3.35 1.69 32.72
C GLN A 75 -3.39 0.90 31.41
N ALA A 76 -2.67 1.36 30.37
CA ALA A 76 -2.57 0.63 29.10
C ALA A 76 -2.02 -0.80 29.30
N TYR A 77 -1.03 -0.99 30.17
CA TYR A 77 -0.53 -2.33 30.51
C TYR A 77 -1.50 -3.15 31.35
N GLU A 78 -2.26 -2.53 32.26
CA GLU A 78 -3.31 -3.21 33.02
C GLU A 78 -4.45 -3.69 32.12
N ASP A 79 -4.82 -2.86 31.15
CA ASP A 79 -5.84 -3.20 30.18
C ASP A 79 -5.38 -4.34 29.29
N LEU A 80 -4.11 -4.32 28.84
CA LEU A 80 -3.50 -5.43 28.10
C LEU A 80 -3.47 -6.73 28.92
N ALA A 81 -3.16 -6.66 30.22
CA ALA A 81 -3.14 -7.83 31.10
C ALA A 81 -4.53 -8.47 31.26
N LYS A 82 -5.63 -7.71 31.15
CA LYS A 82 -7.00 -8.26 31.15
C LYS A 82 -7.28 -9.15 29.94
N TRP A 83 -6.53 -8.97 28.84
CA TRP A 83 -6.55 -9.84 27.67
C TRP A 83 -5.61 -11.04 27.80
N GLY A 84 -5.02 -11.27 28.98
CA GLY A 84 -4.15 -12.40 29.26
C GLY A 84 -2.72 -12.24 28.76
N PHE A 85 -2.30 -11.00 28.43
CA PHE A 85 -0.96 -10.73 27.95
C PHE A 85 -0.19 -9.82 28.92
N ASN A 86 0.92 -10.31 29.44
CA ASN A 86 1.79 -9.55 30.34
C ASN A 86 3.24 -9.53 29.84
N VAL A 87 3.74 -8.33 29.49
CA VAL A 87 5.11 -8.15 28.96
C VAL A 87 6.18 -8.58 29.96
N SER A 88 5.94 -8.50 31.28
CA SER A 88 6.94 -8.92 32.27
C SER A 88 7.12 -10.43 32.36
N GLU A 89 6.19 -11.21 31.78
CA GLU A 89 6.15 -12.68 31.86
C GLU A 89 6.57 -13.36 30.56
N VAL A 90 6.65 -12.63 29.44
CA VAL A 90 7.10 -13.21 28.17
C VAL A 90 8.62 -13.44 28.16
N PRO A 91 9.14 -14.37 27.32
CA PRO A 91 10.57 -14.61 27.21
C PRO A 91 11.36 -13.32 26.90
N ALA A 92 12.53 -13.15 27.52
CA ALA A 92 13.31 -11.91 27.41
C ALA A 92 13.59 -11.43 25.97
N PRO A 93 13.90 -12.30 24.98
CA PRO A 93 14.05 -11.87 23.60
C PRO A 93 12.77 -11.26 23.01
N VAL A 94 11.61 -11.83 23.33
CA VAL A 94 10.29 -11.34 22.89
C VAL A 94 9.98 -10.01 23.56
N ALA A 95 10.19 -9.89 24.88
CA ALA A 95 9.98 -8.63 25.60
C ALA A 95 10.84 -7.49 25.04
N LYS A 96 12.11 -7.78 24.73
CA LYS A 96 13.02 -6.79 24.14
C LYS A 96 12.54 -6.31 22.77
N ALA A 97 12.08 -7.22 21.92
CA ALA A 97 11.54 -6.90 20.61
C ALA A 97 10.27 -6.05 20.73
N LEU A 98 9.33 -6.43 21.60
CA LEU A 98 8.11 -5.67 21.88
C LEU A 98 8.41 -4.26 22.38
N LEU A 99 9.38 -4.11 23.29
CA LEU A 99 9.79 -2.80 23.79
C LEU A 99 10.40 -1.99 22.65
N SER A 100 11.31 -2.56 21.85
CA SER A 100 11.96 -1.87 20.72
C SER A 100 10.98 -1.28 19.69
N TYR A 101 9.79 -1.87 19.55
CA TYR A 101 8.72 -1.35 18.69
C TYR A 101 8.18 0.03 19.13
N HIS A 102 8.38 0.39 20.40
CA HIS A 102 7.95 1.66 20.98
C HIS A 102 8.98 2.79 20.80
N ALA A 103 10.13 2.53 20.17
CA ALA A 103 11.09 3.56 19.83
C ALA A 103 11.06 3.77 18.31
N LEU A 104 10.72 4.98 17.86
CA LEU A 104 10.58 5.34 16.45
C LEU A 104 11.73 6.24 15.99
N HIS A 105 12.22 6.01 14.77
CA HIS A 105 13.25 6.84 14.16
C HIS A 105 12.71 8.22 13.79
N GLY A 106 13.33 9.29 14.29
CA GLY A 106 12.92 10.67 14.04
C GLY A 106 12.22 11.32 15.24
N ILE A 107 12.16 12.65 15.23
CA ILE A 107 11.45 13.45 16.25
C ILE A 107 10.12 13.94 15.68
N TYR A 108 9.02 13.41 16.21
CA TYR A 108 7.67 13.75 15.81
C TYR A 108 6.91 14.37 16.97
N MET A 109 6.95 15.70 17.06
CA MET A 109 6.10 16.46 17.98
C MET A 109 4.66 16.46 17.48
N ALA A 110 3.70 16.59 18.39
CA ALA A 110 2.29 16.63 18.03
C ALA A 110 1.99 17.73 17.02
N GLU A 111 2.62 18.90 17.12
CA GLU A 111 2.40 20.01 16.18
C GLU A 111 2.93 19.77 14.76
N ASN A 112 3.94 18.91 14.60
CA ASN A 112 4.57 18.59 13.32
C ASN A 112 3.78 17.53 12.53
N LEU A 113 2.85 16.84 13.19
CA LEU A 113 2.03 15.81 12.57
C LEU A 113 0.84 16.40 11.81
N VAL A 114 0.46 15.73 10.72
CA VAL A 114 -0.65 16.11 9.86
C VAL A 114 -1.96 15.98 10.63
N LEU A 115 -2.82 16.99 10.54
CA LEU A 115 -4.13 16.99 11.18
C LEU A 115 -5.12 16.18 10.35
N GLY A 116 -5.84 15.27 11.02
CA GLY A 116 -6.92 14.51 10.40
C GLY A 116 -6.52 13.09 10.04
N ASN A 117 -7.02 12.59 8.91
CA ASN A 117 -6.92 11.18 8.54
C ASN A 117 -5.63 10.82 7.78
N GLU A 118 -4.81 11.82 7.46
CA GLU A 118 -3.50 11.59 6.87
C GLU A 118 -2.49 11.30 7.99
N ALA A 119 -1.87 10.13 7.91
CA ALA A 119 -0.84 9.71 8.84
C ALA A 119 0.49 9.57 8.10
N ILE A 120 1.58 9.90 8.79
CA ILE A 120 2.92 9.56 8.35
C ILE A 120 3.25 8.15 8.82
N VAL A 121 3.93 7.35 7.99
CA VAL A 121 4.44 6.04 8.39
C VAL A 121 5.86 6.20 8.89
N VAL A 122 6.16 5.65 10.08
CA VAL A 122 7.46 5.79 10.74
C VAL A 122 7.96 4.42 11.19
N HIS A 123 9.18 4.08 10.81
CA HIS A 123 9.83 2.84 11.23
C HIS A 123 10.30 2.89 12.67
N SER A 124 10.10 1.80 13.40
CA SER A 124 10.61 1.59 14.75
C SER A 124 12.02 0.99 14.75
N HIS A 125 12.63 0.93 15.93
CA HIS A 125 13.88 0.21 16.18
C HIS A 125 13.68 -1.31 16.31
N LEU A 126 12.46 -1.83 16.17
CA LEU A 126 12.22 -3.28 16.05
C LEU A 126 12.57 -3.75 14.64
N VAL A 127 13.69 -4.46 14.50
CA VAL A 127 14.22 -4.98 13.24
C VAL A 127 14.27 -6.53 13.25
N PRO A 128 14.39 -7.19 12.08
CA PRO A 128 14.48 -8.65 11.97
C PRO A 128 15.64 -9.23 12.80
N PRO A 129 15.61 -10.53 13.15
CA PRO A 129 14.69 -11.57 12.66
C PRO A 129 13.47 -11.82 13.57
N MET A 130 13.28 -11.02 14.62
CA MET A 130 12.20 -11.25 15.60
C MET A 130 11.05 -10.28 15.39
N LEU A 131 9.83 -10.82 15.31
CA LEU A 131 8.57 -10.07 15.32
C LEU A 131 8.35 -9.09 14.15
N THR A 132 9.29 -9.01 13.20
CA THR A 132 9.14 -8.36 11.91
C THR A 132 10.08 -8.97 10.88
N ASN A 133 9.72 -8.86 9.61
CA ASN A 133 10.53 -9.19 8.44
C ASN A 133 10.65 -7.97 7.50
N VAL A 134 10.48 -6.76 8.05
CA VAL A 134 10.77 -5.49 7.37
C VAL A 134 12.15 -5.02 7.80
N THR A 135 13.09 -4.88 6.87
CA THR A 135 14.50 -4.58 7.13
C THR A 135 14.69 -3.23 7.84
N GLU A 136 13.93 -2.21 7.45
CA GLU A 136 13.96 -0.89 8.12
C GLU A 136 13.27 -0.89 9.49
N GLY A 137 12.57 -1.97 9.81
CA GLY A 137 11.88 -2.21 11.08
C GLY A 137 10.37 -2.13 10.96
N ALA A 138 9.65 -2.70 11.94
CA ALA A 138 8.19 -2.61 11.99
C ALA A 138 7.76 -1.14 12.08
N ALA A 139 6.75 -0.72 11.31
CA ALA A 139 6.34 0.67 11.27
C ALA A 139 5.12 0.95 12.16
N VAL A 140 4.93 2.23 12.50
CA VAL A 140 3.74 2.78 13.16
C VAL A 140 3.30 4.01 12.38
N LYS A 141 2.00 4.19 12.21
CA LYS A 141 1.42 5.38 11.60
C LYS A 141 1.18 6.44 12.67
N LEU A 142 1.63 7.67 12.45
CA LEU A 142 1.42 8.81 13.35
C LEU A 142 0.59 9.89 12.66
N SER A 143 -0.43 10.39 13.36
CA SER A 143 -1.21 11.57 12.93
C SER A 143 -1.53 12.46 14.13
N ARG A 144 -2.09 13.64 13.86
CA ARG A 144 -2.52 14.59 14.89
C ARG A 144 -4.02 14.54 15.07
N GLY A 145 -4.45 14.26 16.29
CA GLY A 145 -5.84 14.36 16.72
C GLY A 145 -6.29 15.83 16.89
N GLN A 146 -7.61 16.04 16.94
CA GLN A 146 -8.19 17.39 16.98
C GLN A 146 -7.73 18.24 18.18
N SER A 147 -7.46 17.62 19.34
CA SER A 147 -6.99 18.30 20.55
C SER A 147 -5.46 18.34 20.67
N ARG A 148 -4.72 18.22 19.56
CA ARG A 148 -3.24 18.20 19.53
C ARG A 148 -2.60 17.05 20.31
N HIS A 149 -3.33 15.96 20.50
CA HIS A 149 -2.73 14.69 20.92
C HIS A 149 -2.17 13.97 19.70
N VAL A 150 -1.12 13.16 19.90
CA VAL A 150 -0.66 12.23 18.87
C VAL A 150 -1.64 11.05 18.82
N VAL A 151 -2.00 10.67 17.60
CA VAL A 151 -2.74 9.46 17.31
C VAL A 151 -1.78 8.48 16.65
N THR A 152 -1.78 7.25 17.13
CA THR A 152 -0.98 6.16 16.58
C THR A 152 -1.91 5.14 15.94
N GLU A 153 -1.59 4.63 14.76
CA GLU A 153 -2.21 3.43 14.19
C GLU A 153 -1.11 2.38 14.03
N SER A 154 -1.30 1.22 14.65
CA SER A 154 -0.35 0.11 14.67
C SER A 154 -0.90 -1.09 13.90
N GLY A 155 -0.29 -2.27 14.04
CA GLY A 155 -0.73 -3.49 13.36
C GLY A 155 -2.21 -3.80 13.61
N LEU A 156 -2.83 -4.47 12.63
CA LEU A 156 -4.29 -4.72 12.61
C LEU A 156 -5.15 -3.44 12.71
N GLN A 157 -4.57 -2.30 12.33
CA GLN A 157 -5.18 -0.97 12.39
C GLN A 157 -5.62 -0.55 13.80
N VAL A 158 -4.94 -1.04 14.84
CA VAL A 158 -5.24 -0.64 16.21
C VAL A 158 -4.81 0.80 16.45
N ILE A 159 -5.79 1.64 16.76
CA ILE A 159 -5.61 3.07 17.03
C ILE A 159 -5.40 3.31 18.53
N GLY A 160 -4.38 4.09 18.85
CA GLY A 160 -4.06 4.58 20.19
C GLY A 160 -3.97 6.10 20.21
N GLY A 161 -4.19 6.68 21.40
CA GLY A 161 -4.03 8.12 21.63
C GLY A 161 -3.05 8.38 22.76
N THR A 162 -2.54 9.60 22.82
CA THR A 162 -1.66 10.00 23.93
C THR A 162 -2.43 10.54 25.12
N GLU A 163 -1.97 10.23 26.33
CA GLU A 163 -2.38 10.93 27.56
C GLU A 163 -1.60 12.23 27.70
N HIS A 164 -0.27 12.17 27.61
CA HIS A 164 0.64 13.32 27.55
C HIS A 164 1.49 13.24 26.28
N SER A 165 1.66 14.37 25.59
CA SER A 165 2.49 14.50 24.39
C SER A 165 3.65 15.46 24.63
N ASP A 166 4.65 15.37 23.76
CA ASP A 166 5.74 16.35 23.65
C ASP A 166 6.60 16.46 24.93
N ILE A 167 6.82 15.35 25.64
CA ILE A 167 7.72 15.30 26.79
C ILE A 167 9.17 15.23 26.27
N ILE A 168 9.89 16.34 26.38
CA ILE A 168 11.23 16.50 25.81
C ILE A 168 12.29 15.84 26.69
N PHE A 169 13.27 15.20 26.06
CA PHE A 169 14.51 14.76 26.70
C PHE A 169 15.68 14.94 25.71
N ASP A 170 16.92 14.79 26.19
CA ASP A 170 18.12 15.12 25.39
C ASP A 170 18.23 14.34 24.06
N GLY A 171 17.67 13.13 23.98
CA GLY A 171 17.70 12.28 22.79
C GLY A 171 16.50 12.45 21.85
N GLY A 172 15.42 13.13 22.28
CA GLY A 172 14.21 13.24 21.47
C GLY A 172 12.94 13.58 22.27
N VAL A 173 11.83 12.93 21.93
CA VAL A 173 10.50 13.18 22.51
C VAL A 173 9.85 11.89 23.01
N ILE A 174 9.11 11.98 24.12
CA ILE A 174 8.25 10.92 24.64
C ILE A 174 6.79 11.34 24.48
N HIS A 175 5.96 10.38 24.08
CA HIS A 175 4.51 10.44 24.10
C HIS A 175 3.98 9.29 24.95
N THR A 176 3.19 9.58 25.98
CA THR A 176 2.59 8.51 26.79
C THR A 176 1.31 8.02 26.14
N LEU A 177 1.15 6.71 25.93
CA LEU A 177 0.00 6.13 25.24
C LEU A 177 -1.03 5.57 26.20
N ASN A 178 -2.31 5.84 25.93
CA ASN A 178 -3.44 5.26 26.65
C ASN A 178 -3.73 3.80 26.26
N SER A 179 -3.01 3.27 25.27
CA SER A 179 -3.13 1.89 24.79
C SER A 179 -1.76 1.29 24.51
N SER A 180 -1.71 -0.03 24.37
CA SER A 180 -0.50 -0.74 23.92
C SER A 180 -0.51 -0.87 22.41
N LEU A 181 0.65 -0.72 21.77
CA LEU A 181 0.80 -0.93 20.34
C LEU A 181 0.62 -2.41 19.98
N VAL A 182 0.01 -2.67 18.83
CA VAL A 182 -0.12 -4.01 18.25
C VAL A 182 0.91 -4.18 17.14
N LEU A 183 1.61 -5.30 17.15
CA LEU A 183 2.59 -5.63 16.12
C LEU A 183 1.88 -5.87 14.77
N PRO A 184 2.48 -5.50 13.64
CA PRO A 184 1.98 -5.91 12.34
C PRO A 184 1.93 -7.44 12.23
N HIS A 185 0.83 -7.95 11.69
CA HIS A 185 0.61 -9.40 11.49
C HIS A 185 0.84 -9.79 10.03
N ASN A 186 0.78 -11.09 9.74
CA ASN A 186 0.85 -11.58 8.37
C ASN A 186 -0.33 -11.08 7.51
N THR A 187 -0.21 -11.27 6.20
CA THR A 187 -1.21 -10.85 5.22
C THR A 187 -2.58 -11.46 5.52
N SER A 188 -2.66 -12.72 5.92
CA SER A 188 -3.93 -13.43 6.12
C SER A 188 -4.75 -12.84 7.26
N VAL A 189 -4.17 -12.70 8.46
CA VAL A 189 -4.87 -12.12 9.62
C VAL A 189 -5.22 -10.66 9.35
N THR A 190 -4.31 -9.92 8.72
CA THR A 190 -4.57 -8.51 8.39
C THR A 190 -5.73 -8.40 7.40
N ALA A 191 -5.74 -9.20 6.32
CA ALA A 191 -6.81 -9.21 5.33
C ALA A 191 -8.18 -9.60 5.94
N GLU A 192 -8.21 -10.59 6.82
CA GLU A 192 -9.42 -11.05 7.50
C GLU A 192 -10.05 -9.95 8.36
N VAL A 193 -9.26 -9.32 9.25
CA VAL A 193 -9.72 -8.21 10.12
C VAL A 193 -10.21 -7.01 9.30
N ASN A 194 -9.75 -6.91 8.06
CA ASN A 194 -10.01 -5.80 7.14
C ASN A 194 -11.13 -6.05 6.14
N ASP A 195 -11.86 -7.17 6.24
CA ASP A 195 -12.90 -7.61 5.29
C ASP A 195 -12.38 -7.69 3.83
N LEU A 196 -11.20 -8.26 3.65
CA LEU A 196 -10.56 -8.53 2.34
C LEU A 196 -10.56 -10.02 2.00
N THR A 197 -11.58 -10.73 2.48
CA THR A 197 -11.70 -12.20 2.44
C THR A 197 -11.74 -12.78 1.04
N GLY A 198 -12.33 -12.09 0.05
CA GLY A 198 -12.42 -12.63 -1.31
C GLY A 198 -11.06 -12.84 -1.99
N PHE A 199 -10.08 -11.97 -1.71
CA PHE A 199 -8.72 -12.16 -2.21
C PHE A 199 -8.00 -13.25 -1.42
N LEU A 200 -8.17 -13.25 -0.09
CA LEU A 200 -7.58 -14.25 0.79
C LEU A 200 -8.03 -15.67 0.40
N ASP A 201 -9.33 -15.89 0.16
CA ASP A 201 -9.88 -17.17 -0.28
C ASP A 201 -9.25 -17.65 -1.60
N ALA A 202 -8.98 -16.73 -2.53
CA ALA A 202 -8.34 -17.07 -3.80
C ALA A 202 -6.86 -17.47 -3.60
N VAL A 203 -6.14 -16.77 -2.72
CA VAL A 203 -4.76 -17.10 -2.34
C VAL A 203 -4.70 -18.47 -1.64
N GLU A 204 -5.65 -18.75 -0.75
CA GLU A 204 -5.76 -20.05 -0.08
C GLU A 204 -6.05 -21.18 -1.08
N GLN A 205 -7.02 -21.01 -1.97
CA GLN A 205 -7.36 -21.99 -3.00
C GLN A 205 -6.20 -22.25 -3.98
N ALA A 206 -5.38 -21.24 -4.26
CA ALA A 206 -4.19 -21.37 -5.08
C ALA A 206 -2.98 -21.94 -4.32
N GLY A 207 -3.08 -22.15 -3.00
CA GLY A 207 -2.00 -22.67 -2.16
C GLY A 207 -0.83 -21.70 -1.99
N LEU A 208 -1.06 -20.39 -2.14
CA LEU A 208 -0.02 -19.36 -2.17
C LEU A 208 0.28 -18.72 -0.80
N ILE A 209 -0.47 -19.09 0.25
CA ILE A 209 -0.27 -18.55 1.61
C ILE A 209 1.19 -18.68 2.07
N PRO A 210 1.87 -19.84 1.98
CA PRO A 210 3.25 -19.96 2.44
C PRO A 210 4.22 -19.09 1.63
N GLU A 211 3.95 -18.88 0.34
CA GLU A 211 4.79 -18.06 -0.54
C GLU A 211 4.67 -16.58 -0.18
N PHE A 212 3.44 -16.10 0.05
CA PHE A 212 3.18 -14.69 0.35
C PHE A 212 3.58 -14.33 1.78
N GLU A 213 3.29 -15.20 2.75
CA GLU A 213 3.69 -14.97 4.15
C GLU A 213 5.20 -15.16 4.39
N GLY A 214 5.89 -15.86 3.49
CA GLY A 214 7.33 -16.02 3.51
C GLY A 214 8.12 -14.83 2.97
N GLN A 215 7.46 -13.83 2.36
CA GLN A 215 8.14 -12.66 1.82
C GLN A 215 8.69 -11.74 2.92
N ALA A 216 9.84 -11.15 2.64
CA ALA A 216 10.44 -10.04 3.38
C ALA A 216 10.36 -8.78 2.53
N ASP A 217 10.26 -7.62 3.18
CA ASP A 217 10.21 -6.31 2.54
C ASP A 217 9.32 -6.30 1.29
N PHE A 218 8.02 -6.57 1.39
CA PHE A 218 7.16 -6.65 0.19
C PHE A 218 5.99 -5.67 0.23
N THR A 219 5.42 -5.44 -0.94
CA THR A 219 4.16 -4.71 -1.10
C THR A 219 3.14 -5.65 -1.73
N ILE A 220 1.98 -5.82 -1.10
CA ILE A 220 0.86 -6.57 -1.67
C ILE A 220 -0.33 -5.65 -1.97
N LEU A 221 -0.91 -5.84 -3.14
CA LEU A 221 -2.04 -5.07 -3.65
C LEU A 221 -3.28 -5.95 -3.50
N ILE A 222 -4.19 -5.60 -2.61
CA ILE A 222 -5.34 -6.44 -2.29
C ILE A 222 -6.60 -5.81 -2.88
N PRO A 223 -7.21 -6.42 -3.92
CA PRO A 223 -8.52 -5.99 -4.40
C PRO A 223 -9.55 -6.09 -3.27
N HIS A 224 -10.34 -5.04 -3.03
CA HIS A 224 -11.45 -5.18 -2.07
C HIS A 224 -12.55 -6.09 -2.64
N ASN A 225 -13.37 -6.65 -1.75
CA ASN A 225 -14.42 -7.63 -2.11
C ASN A 225 -15.36 -7.15 -3.25
N GLY A 226 -15.74 -5.87 -3.21
CA GLY A 226 -16.56 -5.24 -4.26
C GLY A 226 -15.91 -5.24 -5.65
N ALA A 227 -14.59 -5.00 -5.73
CA ALA A 227 -13.85 -5.05 -6.98
C ALA A 227 -13.80 -6.48 -7.54
N LEU A 228 -13.51 -7.48 -6.69
CA LEU A 228 -13.46 -8.89 -7.09
C LEU A 228 -14.80 -9.43 -7.59
N HIS A 229 -15.92 -8.95 -7.05
CA HIS A 229 -17.26 -9.35 -7.49
C HIS A 229 -17.44 -9.14 -9.01
N GLY A 230 -16.87 -8.06 -9.56
CA GLY A 230 -16.89 -7.78 -11.00
C GLY A 230 -16.12 -8.79 -11.87
N PHE A 231 -15.20 -9.55 -11.28
CA PHE A 231 -14.34 -10.51 -11.98
C PHE A 231 -14.69 -11.98 -11.72
N GLN A 232 -15.73 -12.28 -10.92
CA GLN A 232 -16.07 -13.67 -10.55
C GLN A 232 -16.26 -14.62 -11.73
N GLN A 233 -16.88 -14.16 -12.82
CA GLN A 233 -17.08 -15.01 -14.01
C GLN A 233 -15.76 -15.27 -14.73
N LEU A 234 -14.88 -14.27 -14.80
CA LEU A 234 -13.54 -14.45 -15.35
C LEU A 234 -12.77 -15.45 -14.50
N MET A 235 -12.75 -15.27 -13.18
CA MET A 235 -12.03 -16.14 -12.24
C MET A 235 -12.44 -17.61 -12.35
N LYS A 236 -13.71 -17.90 -12.63
CA LYS A 236 -14.23 -19.27 -12.86
C LYS A 236 -13.76 -19.91 -14.17
N LEU A 237 -13.32 -19.11 -15.13
CA LEU A 237 -12.83 -19.57 -16.44
C LEU A 237 -11.32 -19.77 -16.47
N LEU A 238 -10.60 -19.26 -15.46
CA LEU A 238 -9.15 -19.37 -15.39
C LEU A 238 -8.72 -20.76 -14.92
N SER A 239 -7.62 -21.25 -15.47
CA SER A 239 -6.92 -22.40 -14.89
C SER A 239 -6.30 -22.03 -13.54
N SER A 240 -5.94 -23.03 -12.75
CA SER A 240 -5.24 -22.83 -11.48
C SER A 240 -3.92 -22.07 -11.67
N GLU A 241 -3.19 -22.33 -12.76
CA GLU A 241 -1.95 -21.65 -13.11
C GLU A 241 -2.18 -20.18 -13.48
N GLN A 242 -3.22 -19.89 -14.26
CA GLN A 242 -3.58 -18.52 -14.60
C GLN A 242 -4.01 -17.73 -13.36
N MET A 243 -4.78 -18.35 -12.47
CA MET A 243 -5.16 -17.75 -11.19
C MET A 243 -3.92 -17.45 -10.34
N ALA A 244 -3.00 -18.41 -10.22
CA ALA A 244 -1.78 -18.21 -9.45
C ALA A 244 -0.88 -17.10 -10.03
N SER A 245 -0.76 -17.00 -11.36
CA SER A 245 -0.05 -15.89 -12.03
C SER A 245 -0.71 -14.54 -11.69
N ILE A 246 -2.03 -14.42 -11.82
CA ILE A 246 -2.76 -13.20 -11.45
C ILE A 246 -2.53 -12.82 -9.98
N LEU A 247 -2.60 -13.77 -9.06
CA LEU A 247 -2.39 -13.51 -7.64
C LEU A 247 -0.96 -13.06 -7.35
N ARG A 248 0.06 -13.68 -7.97
CA ARG A 248 1.46 -13.26 -7.85
C ARG A 248 1.72 -11.87 -8.44
N TYR A 249 0.95 -11.46 -9.45
CA TYR A 249 1.04 -10.13 -10.05
C TYR A 249 0.59 -9.01 -9.10
N HIS A 250 -0.07 -9.36 -8.00
CA HIS A 250 -0.42 -8.41 -6.94
C HIS A 250 0.68 -8.25 -5.87
N VAL A 251 1.81 -8.95 -6.00
CA VAL A 251 2.89 -8.89 -5.00
C VAL A 251 4.16 -8.34 -5.63
N ILE A 252 4.66 -7.24 -5.08
CA ILE A 252 5.94 -6.61 -5.42
C ILE A 252 6.95 -7.05 -4.33
N PRO A 253 7.94 -7.90 -4.64
CA PRO A 253 8.91 -8.37 -3.66
C PRO A 253 10.05 -7.36 -3.46
N ASN A 254 10.67 -7.39 -2.27
CA ASN A 254 11.84 -6.56 -1.88
C ASN A 254 11.63 -5.03 -1.90
N GLU A 255 10.38 -4.57 -1.95
CA GLU A 255 10.00 -3.16 -1.90
C GLU A 255 8.85 -2.96 -0.89
N VAL A 256 9.08 -2.14 0.13
CA VAL A 256 8.02 -1.67 1.05
C VAL A 256 7.59 -0.28 0.63
N LEU A 257 6.47 -0.19 -0.10
CA LEU A 257 6.06 1.04 -0.78
C LEU A 257 4.98 1.77 0.01
N TYR A 258 5.33 2.48 1.09
CA TYR A 258 4.34 3.35 1.75
C TYR A 258 3.99 4.55 0.86
N GLN A 259 2.74 5.03 0.92
CA GLN A 259 2.30 6.15 0.10
C GLN A 259 3.15 7.40 0.29
N GLY A 260 3.55 7.69 1.53
CA GLY A 260 4.35 8.87 1.88
C GLY A 260 5.78 8.88 1.31
N ILE A 261 6.32 7.73 0.89
CA ILE A 261 7.70 7.63 0.37
C ILE A 261 7.76 7.38 -1.14
N ILE A 262 6.65 6.98 -1.76
CA ILE A 262 6.57 6.80 -3.22
C ILE A 262 6.77 8.17 -3.90
N PRO A 263 7.75 8.32 -4.82
CA PRO A 263 7.98 9.58 -5.52
C PRO A 263 6.78 10.02 -6.35
N TYR A 264 6.56 11.33 -6.46
CA TYR A 264 5.55 11.87 -7.36
C TYR A 264 5.83 11.49 -8.83
N GLY A 265 4.75 11.27 -9.59
CA GLY A 265 4.85 10.83 -10.98
C GLY A 265 4.81 9.31 -11.11
N LYS A 266 5.46 8.78 -12.14
CA LYS A 266 5.40 7.36 -12.50
C LYS A 266 6.66 6.61 -12.09
N SER A 267 6.47 5.44 -11.49
CA SER A 267 7.51 4.46 -11.16
C SER A 267 7.08 3.08 -11.67
N THR A 268 8.01 2.14 -11.76
CA THR A 268 7.74 0.77 -12.23
C THR A 268 8.45 -0.21 -11.31
N TYR A 269 7.73 -1.26 -10.91
CA TYR A 269 8.24 -2.29 -10.01
C TYR A 269 7.91 -3.67 -10.54
N ASP A 270 8.85 -4.60 -10.42
CA ASP A 270 8.64 -5.99 -10.82
C ASP A 270 7.80 -6.73 -9.78
N THR A 271 6.99 -7.67 -10.24
CA THR A 271 6.15 -8.51 -9.37
C THR A 271 6.73 -9.91 -9.23
N ILE A 272 6.22 -10.69 -8.27
CA ILE A 272 6.57 -12.11 -8.14
C ILE A 272 6.21 -12.90 -9.41
N GLU A 273 5.18 -12.47 -10.14
CA GLU A 273 4.79 -13.09 -11.41
C GLU A 273 5.84 -12.92 -12.50
N GLY A 274 6.65 -11.86 -12.44
CA GLY A 274 7.73 -11.55 -13.37
C GLY A 274 7.45 -10.35 -14.27
N SER A 275 6.19 -9.97 -14.47
CA SER A 275 5.81 -8.71 -15.13
C SER A 275 5.87 -7.52 -14.17
N SER A 276 6.00 -6.30 -14.69
CA SER A 276 6.07 -5.08 -13.87
C SER A 276 4.73 -4.35 -13.76
N VAL A 277 4.50 -3.71 -12.61
CA VAL A 277 3.36 -2.82 -12.35
C VAL A 277 3.83 -1.37 -12.38
N ILE A 278 3.05 -0.50 -13.02
CA ILE A 278 3.26 0.94 -13.06
C ILE A 278 2.54 1.56 -11.86
N VAL A 279 3.29 2.29 -11.04
CA VAL A 279 2.77 3.03 -9.89
C VAL A 279 2.78 4.50 -10.23
N GLU A 280 1.64 5.16 -10.09
CA GLU A 280 1.55 6.61 -10.26
C GLU A 280 1.07 7.28 -8.98
N HIS A 281 1.83 8.26 -8.50
CA HIS A 281 1.48 9.07 -7.34
C HIS A 281 1.02 10.45 -7.81
N HIS A 282 -0.26 10.74 -7.55
CA HIS A 282 -0.98 11.92 -8.02
C HIS A 282 -1.07 13.04 -6.97
N GLY A 283 -0.18 13.05 -5.98
CA GLY A 283 -0.30 13.97 -4.84
C GLY A 283 -1.51 13.63 -3.97
N ASP A 284 -2.25 14.66 -3.57
CA ASP A 284 -3.46 14.54 -2.76
C ASP A 284 -4.56 13.69 -3.42
N ALA A 285 -4.46 13.42 -4.73
CA ALA A 285 -5.38 12.54 -5.44
C ALA A 285 -5.07 11.03 -5.25
N GLY A 286 -4.01 10.69 -4.52
CA GLY A 286 -3.69 9.31 -4.12
C GLY A 286 -2.80 8.56 -5.11
N LEU A 287 -2.83 7.23 -5.00
CA LEU A 287 -1.99 6.31 -5.76
C LEU A 287 -2.82 5.49 -6.75
N THR A 288 -2.19 5.12 -7.87
CA THR A 288 -2.72 4.11 -8.78
C THR A 288 -1.67 3.06 -9.11
N PHE A 289 -2.10 1.80 -9.23
CA PHE A 289 -1.32 0.69 -9.75
C PHE A 289 -1.94 0.24 -11.09
N ASN A 290 -1.22 0.37 -12.20
CA ASN A 290 -1.74 0.15 -13.56
C ASN A 290 -3.11 0.82 -13.80
N GLU A 291 -3.21 2.11 -13.45
CA GLU A 291 -4.44 2.92 -13.54
C GLU A 291 -5.58 2.50 -12.58
N ILE A 292 -5.40 1.46 -11.76
CA ILE A 292 -6.34 1.03 -10.71
C ILE A 292 -6.10 1.86 -9.46
N GLN A 293 -7.15 2.46 -8.92
CA GLN A 293 -7.09 3.34 -7.75
C GLN A 293 -6.81 2.55 -6.46
N VAL A 294 -5.95 3.11 -5.61
CA VAL A 294 -5.82 2.69 -4.20
C VAL A 294 -6.95 3.33 -3.40
N VAL A 295 -7.77 2.50 -2.76
CA VAL A 295 -8.88 2.95 -1.89
C VAL A 295 -8.50 3.03 -0.42
N ARG A 296 -7.46 2.29 -0.02
CA ARG A 296 -6.87 2.36 1.31
C ARG A 296 -5.40 1.99 1.23
N SER A 297 -4.54 2.90 1.67
CA SER A 297 -3.10 2.72 1.67
C SER A 297 -2.55 2.32 3.04
N ASP A 298 -1.33 1.78 3.02
CA ASP A 298 -0.47 1.63 4.18
C ASP A 298 -1.05 0.74 5.29
N LEU A 299 -1.61 -0.43 4.93
CA LEU A 299 -1.89 -1.48 5.90
C LEU A 299 -0.57 -2.15 6.30
N LEU A 300 -0.19 -2.02 7.58
CA LEU A 300 1.09 -2.49 8.10
C LEU A 300 1.11 -4.02 8.22
N LEU A 301 2.08 -4.68 7.60
CA LEU A 301 2.25 -6.14 7.64
C LEU A 301 3.57 -6.54 8.31
N TYR A 302 3.61 -7.75 8.84
CA TYR A 302 4.79 -8.36 9.46
C TYR A 302 6.03 -8.28 8.56
N GLY A 303 5.87 -8.54 7.26
CA GLY A 303 6.96 -8.51 6.27
C GLY A 303 6.86 -7.37 5.25
N GLY A 304 5.98 -6.37 5.44
CA GLY A 304 5.85 -5.33 4.44
C GLY A 304 4.61 -4.45 4.60
N VAL A 305 3.96 -4.13 3.48
CA VAL A 305 2.79 -3.26 3.42
C VAL A 305 1.73 -3.80 2.46
N ALA A 306 0.46 -3.61 2.81
CA ALA A 306 -0.67 -3.84 1.92
C ALA A 306 -1.33 -2.53 1.49
N HIS A 307 -1.70 -2.43 0.21
CA HIS A 307 -2.61 -1.41 -0.31
C HIS A 307 -3.86 -2.07 -0.84
N VAL A 308 -5.03 -1.53 -0.51
CA VAL A 308 -6.30 -1.99 -1.02
C VAL A 308 -6.64 -1.26 -2.31
N ILE A 309 -6.98 -1.99 -3.37
CA ILE A 309 -7.23 -1.44 -4.71
C ILE A 309 -8.67 -1.69 -5.21
N ASP A 310 -9.20 -0.79 -6.04
CA ASP A 310 -10.54 -0.86 -6.66
C ASP A 310 -10.53 -1.60 -8.01
N GLY A 311 -9.85 -2.75 -8.05
CA GLY A 311 -9.76 -3.55 -9.26
C GLY A 311 -8.85 -4.75 -9.12
N LEU A 312 -8.88 -5.62 -10.12
CA LEU A 312 -7.99 -6.77 -10.22
C LEU A 312 -6.87 -6.45 -11.21
N LEU A 313 -5.61 -6.56 -10.77
CA LEU A 313 -4.47 -6.49 -11.66
C LEU A 313 -4.36 -7.78 -12.45
N ILE A 314 -4.31 -7.68 -13.77
CA ILE A 314 -4.19 -8.84 -14.64
C ILE A 314 -2.94 -8.64 -15.51
N PRO A 315 -1.94 -9.55 -15.47
CA PRO A 315 -0.76 -9.42 -16.31
C PRO A 315 -1.15 -9.67 -17.77
N GLU A 316 -0.56 -8.93 -18.70
CA GLU A 316 -0.86 -9.07 -20.14
C GLU A 316 -0.66 -10.50 -20.65
N GLN A 317 0.29 -11.22 -20.04
CA GLN A 317 0.67 -12.59 -20.38
C GLN A 317 -0.38 -13.64 -19.98
N ALA A 318 -1.25 -13.34 -19.00
CA ALA A 318 -2.30 -14.27 -18.55
C ALA A 318 -3.29 -14.65 -19.67
N PHE A 319 -3.36 -13.82 -20.73
CA PHE A 319 -4.21 -14.05 -21.90
C PHE A 319 -3.44 -14.49 -23.15
N GLN A 320 -2.10 -14.57 -23.11
CA GLN A 320 -1.29 -14.94 -24.28
C GLN A 320 -1.08 -16.45 -24.41
N SER A 321 -1.15 -17.21 -23.32
CA SER A 321 -1.01 -18.68 -23.34
C SER A 321 -2.15 -19.40 -24.07
N SER A 322 -3.25 -18.71 -24.39
CA SER A 322 -4.35 -19.23 -25.22
C SER A 322 -4.24 -18.85 -26.71
N SER A 323 -3.22 -18.05 -27.08
CA SER A 323 -2.97 -17.59 -28.45
C SER A 323 -1.66 -18.15 -28.98
N GLU A 324 -1.54 -19.47 -29.09
CA GLU A 324 -0.83 -20.03 -30.26
C GLU A 324 -1.64 -19.65 -31.50
N HIS A 325 -1.45 -18.42 -31.97
CA HIS A 325 -1.91 -17.99 -33.26
C HIS A 325 -1.04 -18.73 -34.28
N PRO A 326 -1.56 -19.71 -35.07
CA PRO A 326 -0.77 -20.30 -36.13
C PRO A 326 -0.31 -19.16 -37.02
N SER A 327 1.01 -19.03 -37.15
CA SER A 327 1.65 -18.00 -37.93
C SER A 327 0.99 -17.93 -39.31
N ARG A 328 0.30 -16.82 -39.58
CA ARG A 328 -0.19 -16.34 -40.88
C ARG A 328 -0.39 -17.46 -41.91
N ILE A 329 -1.59 -18.04 -42.00
CA ILE A 329 -2.00 -18.69 -43.25
C ILE A 329 -2.02 -17.59 -44.32
N ASN A 330 -1.05 -17.64 -45.22
CA ASN A 330 -1.00 -16.76 -46.37
C ASN A 330 -2.18 -17.14 -47.28
N MET A 331 -3.12 -16.22 -47.54
CA MET A 331 -4.31 -16.52 -48.37
C MET A 331 -3.94 -16.99 -49.80
N ALA A 332 -2.70 -16.77 -50.23
CA ALA A 332 -2.18 -17.27 -51.50
C ALA A 332 -1.99 -18.81 -51.52
N ASP A 333 -1.78 -19.45 -50.36
CA ASP A 333 -1.47 -20.88 -50.27
C ASP A 333 -2.73 -21.76 -50.12
N LEU A 334 -3.91 -21.16 -49.93
CA LEU A 334 -5.18 -21.89 -49.77
C LEU A 334 -5.74 -22.41 -51.11
N HIS A 335 -5.33 -21.82 -52.24
CA HIS A 335 -5.80 -22.24 -53.57
C HIS A 335 -5.02 -23.41 -54.17
N THR A 336 -3.92 -23.84 -53.53
CA THR A 336 -3.03 -24.89 -54.05
C THR A 336 -2.97 -26.14 -53.17
N MET A 337 -3.72 -26.20 -52.07
CA MET A 337 -3.73 -27.37 -51.21
C MET A 337 -4.60 -28.50 -51.80
N PRO A 338 -4.08 -29.73 -51.96
CA PRO A 338 -4.90 -30.89 -52.29
C PRO A 338 -5.90 -31.17 -51.14
N ALA A 339 -7.08 -31.68 -51.48
CA ALA A 339 -8.22 -31.88 -50.58
C ALA A 339 -7.86 -32.68 -49.31
N ASP A 340 -6.84 -33.51 -49.42
CA ASP A 340 -6.26 -34.40 -48.41
C ASP A 340 -5.58 -33.63 -47.26
N GLY A 341 -5.14 -32.39 -47.51
CA GLY A 341 -4.47 -31.54 -46.52
C GLY A 341 -5.40 -30.80 -45.55
N VAL A 342 -6.69 -30.69 -45.88
CA VAL A 342 -7.68 -29.97 -45.06
C VAL A 342 -8.22 -30.83 -43.91
N GLU A 343 -8.28 -32.16 -44.09
CA GLU A 343 -8.70 -33.09 -43.03
C GLU A 343 -7.68 -33.24 -41.89
N LEU A 344 -6.38 -33.12 -42.20
CA LEU A 344 -5.31 -33.19 -41.19
C LEU A 344 -5.29 -31.99 -40.24
N LEU A 345 -5.75 -30.82 -40.69
CA LEU A 345 -5.90 -29.63 -39.84
C LEU A 345 -7.10 -29.71 -38.91
N LEU A 346 -8.20 -30.36 -39.34
CA LEU A 346 -9.40 -30.50 -38.51
C LEU A 346 -9.22 -31.57 -37.41
N ASN A 347 -8.49 -32.65 -37.68
CA ASN A 347 -8.23 -33.72 -36.69
C ASN A 347 -7.24 -33.31 -35.59
N ASN A 348 -6.35 -32.33 -35.85
CA ASN A 348 -5.38 -31.84 -34.86
C ASN A 348 -5.93 -30.73 -33.95
N VAL A 349 -7.05 -30.08 -34.32
CA VAL A 349 -7.69 -29.03 -33.52
C VAL A 349 -8.74 -29.60 -32.56
N LEU A 350 -9.32 -30.78 -32.85
CA LEU A 350 -10.29 -31.45 -31.98
C LEU A 350 -10.17 -32.99 -32.10
N PRO A 351 -9.45 -33.67 -31.20
CA PRO A 351 -9.45 -35.13 -31.21
C PRO A 351 -10.75 -35.65 -30.57
N GLY A 352 -11.61 -36.31 -31.37
CA GLY A 352 -12.64 -37.22 -30.85
C GLY A 352 -14.12 -36.90 -31.08
N VAL A 353 -14.50 -35.99 -31.99
CA VAL A 353 -15.94 -35.73 -32.27
C VAL A 353 -16.35 -36.27 -33.64
N GLY A 354 -17.08 -37.39 -33.63
CA GLY A 354 -17.78 -37.92 -34.80
C GLY A 354 -18.86 -36.96 -35.30
N ILE A 355 -18.85 -36.69 -36.61
CA ILE A 355 -19.59 -35.61 -37.27
C ILE A 355 -21.07 -35.98 -37.46
N GLY A 356 -21.96 -35.23 -36.81
CA GLY A 356 -23.34 -35.02 -37.24
C GLY A 356 -23.45 -33.70 -38.00
N ARG A 357 -23.50 -33.76 -39.35
CA ARG A 357 -23.58 -32.61 -40.27
C ARG A 357 -24.77 -31.70 -39.92
N GLY A 358 -24.51 -30.44 -39.53
CA GLY A 358 -25.50 -29.35 -39.69
C GLY A 358 -25.56 -28.30 -38.59
N TYR A 359 -25.18 -28.59 -37.33
CA TYR A 359 -25.50 -27.69 -36.21
C TYR A 359 -24.34 -26.81 -35.70
N LEU A 360 -23.07 -27.16 -35.99
CA LEU A 360 -21.90 -26.46 -35.41
C LEU A 360 -21.44 -25.20 -36.16
N VAL A 361 -21.72 -25.07 -37.46
CA VAL A 361 -21.38 -23.87 -38.23
C VAL A 361 -22.18 -22.65 -37.74
N ALA A 362 -23.40 -22.87 -37.25
CA ALA A 362 -24.23 -21.79 -36.72
C ALA A 362 -23.73 -21.26 -35.36
N LEU A 363 -23.25 -22.12 -34.45
CA LEU A 363 -22.81 -21.71 -33.11
C LEU A 363 -21.42 -21.07 -33.10
N ALA A 364 -20.49 -21.54 -33.96
CA ALA A 364 -19.17 -20.92 -34.10
C ALA A 364 -19.27 -19.52 -34.73
N VAL A 365 -20.16 -19.35 -35.72
CA VAL A 365 -20.44 -18.03 -36.31
C VAL A 365 -21.19 -17.12 -35.32
N LEU A 366 -22.12 -17.65 -34.52
CA LEU A 366 -22.78 -16.85 -33.47
C LEU A 366 -21.79 -16.38 -32.39
N GLY A 367 -20.90 -17.25 -31.92
CA GLY A 367 -19.89 -16.91 -30.92
C GLY A 367 -18.91 -15.85 -31.40
N LEU A 368 -18.47 -15.94 -32.66
CA LEU A 368 -17.59 -14.95 -33.28
C LEU A 368 -18.32 -13.61 -33.49
N VAL A 369 -19.60 -13.63 -33.89
CA VAL A 369 -20.41 -12.41 -34.07
C VAL A 369 -20.69 -11.73 -32.72
N VAL A 370 -20.93 -12.49 -31.65
CA VAL A 370 -21.11 -11.96 -30.29
C VAL A 370 -19.80 -11.34 -29.78
N LEU A 371 -18.66 -12.00 -29.99
CA LEU A 371 -17.34 -11.47 -29.59
C LEU A 371 -16.98 -10.18 -30.34
N ILE A 372 -17.24 -10.13 -31.66
CA ILE A 372 -17.05 -8.91 -32.46
C ILE A 372 -18.01 -7.80 -32.01
N GLY A 373 -19.26 -8.15 -31.66
CA GLY A 373 -20.24 -7.22 -31.10
C GLY A 373 -19.79 -6.61 -29.77
N VAL A 374 -19.28 -7.43 -28.85
CA VAL A 374 -18.75 -6.98 -27.55
C VAL A 374 -17.53 -6.07 -27.73
N LEU A 375 -16.59 -6.43 -28.61
CA LEU A 375 -15.45 -5.58 -28.96
C LEU A 375 -15.87 -4.25 -29.60
N HIS A 376 -16.92 -4.25 -30.42
CA HIS A 376 -17.43 -3.03 -31.05
C HIS A 376 -18.09 -2.09 -30.04
N VAL A 377 -18.91 -2.63 -29.12
CA VAL A 377 -19.53 -1.87 -28.02
C VAL A 377 -18.46 -1.32 -27.07
N PHE A 378 -17.44 -2.11 -26.73
CA PHE A 378 -16.33 -1.66 -25.89
C PHE A 378 -15.54 -0.52 -26.54
N ARG A 379 -15.32 -0.57 -27.87
CA ARG A 379 -14.71 0.52 -28.63
C ARG A 379 -15.56 1.78 -28.64
N GLN A 380 -16.89 1.65 -28.78
CA GLN A 380 -17.80 2.80 -28.73
C GLN A 380 -17.83 3.44 -27.33
N LEU A 381 -17.78 2.65 -26.26
CA LEU A 381 -17.70 3.16 -24.89
C LEU A 381 -16.37 3.91 -24.62
N LEU A 382 -15.24 3.41 -25.12
CA LEU A 382 -13.96 4.11 -25.03
C LEU A 382 -13.93 5.41 -25.85
N GLN A 383 -14.57 5.43 -27.02
CA GLN A 383 -14.70 6.65 -27.83
C GLN A 383 -15.65 7.68 -27.20
N ALA A 384 -16.74 7.24 -26.59
CA ALA A 384 -17.66 8.10 -25.84
C ALA A 384 -17.00 8.71 -24.59
N ARG A 385 -16.13 7.95 -23.91
CA ARG A 385 -15.33 8.46 -22.78
C ARG A 385 -14.31 9.51 -23.23
N ARG A 386 -13.66 9.33 -24.39
CA ARG A 386 -12.77 10.34 -24.98
C ARG A 386 -13.49 11.62 -25.45
N SER A 387 -14.71 11.52 -25.98
CA SER A 387 -15.46 12.70 -26.45
C SER A 387 -16.09 13.50 -25.31
N SER A 388 -16.50 12.85 -24.21
CA SER A 388 -17.01 13.49 -22.99
C SER A 388 -15.93 14.36 -22.30
N VAL A 389 -14.68 13.89 -22.27
CA VAL A 389 -13.53 14.66 -21.74
C VAL A 389 -13.25 15.90 -22.60
N HIS A 390 -13.41 15.81 -23.93
CA HIS A 390 -13.18 16.94 -24.83
C HIS A 390 -14.32 17.97 -24.86
N THR A 391 -15.56 17.56 -24.61
CA THR A 391 -16.74 18.47 -24.59
C THR A 391 -16.93 19.15 -23.24
N SER A 392 -16.52 18.52 -22.13
CA SER A 392 -16.49 19.16 -20.80
C SER A 392 -15.42 20.26 -20.74
N GLY A 393 -14.23 20.03 -21.32
CA GLY A 393 -13.16 21.04 -21.37
C GLY A 393 -13.48 22.27 -22.22
N ARG A 394 -14.22 22.12 -23.34
CA ARG A 394 -14.63 23.25 -24.20
C ARG A 394 -15.73 24.11 -23.58
N ARG A 395 -16.69 23.51 -22.86
CA ARG A 395 -17.74 24.27 -22.16
C ARG A 395 -17.21 25.04 -20.95
N PHE A 396 -16.14 24.56 -20.30
CA PHE A 396 -15.48 25.30 -19.22
C PHE A 396 -14.66 26.50 -19.74
N ALA A 397 -14.04 26.38 -20.92
CA ALA A 397 -13.27 27.46 -21.55
C ALA A 397 -14.15 28.60 -22.11
N GLU A 398 -15.31 28.27 -22.71
CA GLU A 398 -16.27 29.29 -23.20
C GLU A 398 -17.00 30.05 -22.07
N GLY A 399 -17.15 29.42 -20.89
CA GLY A 399 -17.70 30.08 -19.69
C GLY A 399 -16.75 31.06 -19.00
N LEU A 400 -15.45 31.01 -19.30
CA LEU A 400 -14.41 31.85 -18.69
C LEU A 400 -13.85 32.95 -19.61
N GLY A 401 -14.39 33.11 -20.82
CA GLY A 401 -14.07 34.25 -21.69
C GLY A 401 -12.62 34.31 -22.20
N VAL A 402 -11.88 33.20 -22.15
CA VAL A 402 -10.50 33.14 -22.66
C VAL A 402 -10.53 32.74 -24.13
N LYS A 403 -10.26 33.69 -25.04
CA LYS A 403 -9.93 33.39 -26.43
C LYS A 403 -8.50 32.84 -26.47
N CYS A 404 -8.34 31.64 -27.05
CA CYS A 404 -7.04 31.04 -27.34
C CYS A 404 -6.18 31.93 -28.23
#